data_AF-A0A3D0N9D3-F1
#
_entry.id   AF-A0A3D0N9D3-F1
#
_cell.length_a   1.000
_cell.length_b   1.000
_cell.length_c   1.000
_cell.angle_alpha   90.00
_cell.angle_beta   90.00
_cell.angle_gamma   90.00
#
_symmetry.space_group_name_H-M   'P 1'
#
loop_
_entity.id
_entity.type
_entity.pdbx_description
1 polymer ?
#
loop_
_entity_poly.entity_id
_entity_poly.type
_entity_poly.pdbx_seq_one_letter_code
_entity_poly.pdbx_strand_id
1 'polypeptide(L)'
;MLHALPRVMTGVELGLAALTLLIGASFVALVNVGVEGVMRPPILAFIALTTVVLLAWNGLSVYRRYRRLRSGHCGNQFCHGLLTSSPDIPAHLLICDHCRRVWPKLAEPEPQPAPAG
;
A
#
# COMPACT_ATOMS: atom_id res chain seq x y z
N MET A 1 5.84 -6.95 -11.12
CA MET A 1 5.31 -5.72 -10.46
C MET A 1 4.70 -6.02 -9.08
N LEU A 2 3.89 -7.08 -8.91
CA LEU A 2 3.19 -7.41 -7.65
C LEU A 2 4.12 -7.81 -6.47
N HIS A 3 5.26 -8.45 -6.73
CA HIS A 3 6.19 -8.88 -5.66
C HIS A 3 6.92 -7.75 -4.92
N ALA A 4 6.93 -6.53 -5.47
CA ALA A 4 7.61 -5.38 -4.84
C ALA A 4 6.67 -4.50 -4.00
N LEU A 5 5.34 -4.61 -4.20
CA LEU A 5 4.33 -3.91 -3.42
C LEU A 5 4.36 -4.24 -1.91
N PRO A 6 4.47 -5.51 -1.47
CA PRO A 6 4.51 -5.81 -0.04
C PRO A 6 5.76 -5.27 0.66
N ARG A 7 6.87 -5.05 -0.08
CA ARG A 7 8.07 -4.40 0.48
C ARG A 7 7.88 -2.92 0.81
N VAL A 8 6.91 -2.27 0.19
CA VAL A 8 6.62 -0.84 0.36
C VAL A 8 5.46 -0.60 1.33
N MET A 9 4.70 -1.66 1.65
CA MET A 9 3.71 -1.61 2.71
C MET A 9 4.38 -1.37 4.05
N THR A 10 3.95 -0.31 4.72
CA THR A 10 4.28 -0.08 6.12
C THR A 10 3.44 -0.99 7.00
N GLY A 11 3.96 -1.43 8.15
CA GLY A 11 3.21 -2.28 9.09
C GLY A 11 1.84 -1.72 9.48
N VAL A 12 1.70 -0.38 9.49
CA VAL A 12 0.41 0.32 9.70
C VAL A 12 -0.61 -0.01 8.61
N GLU A 13 -0.22 -0.05 7.33
CA GLU A 13 -1.15 -0.33 6.22
C GLU A 13 -1.60 -1.79 6.24
N LEU A 14 -0.68 -2.69 6.64
CA LEU A 14 -0.97 -4.10 6.82
C LEU A 14 -1.93 -4.33 8.00
N GLY A 15 -1.69 -3.63 9.11
CA GLY A 15 -2.58 -3.62 10.27
C GLY A 15 -3.96 -3.05 9.94
N LEU A 16 -4.05 -1.97 9.17
CA LEU A 16 -5.31 -1.38 8.74
C LEU A 16 -6.10 -2.31 7.83
N ALA A 17 -5.42 -2.97 6.88
CA ALA A 17 -6.04 -3.96 6.01
C ALA A 17 -6.57 -5.17 6.82
N ALA A 18 -5.77 -5.69 7.75
CA ALA A 18 -6.18 -6.78 8.63
C ALA A 18 -7.37 -6.39 9.52
N LEU A 19 -7.33 -5.20 10.12
CA LEU A 19 -8.41 -4.67 10.94
C LEU A 19 -9.70 -4.49 10.12
N THR A 20 -9.58 -3.97 8.90
CA THR A 20 -10.72 -3.77 7.99
C THR A 20 -11.37 -5.11 7.64
N LEU A 21 -10.57 -6.15 7.38
CA LEU A 21 -11.07 -7.50 7.12
C LEU A 21 -11.75 -8.11 8.36
N LEU A 22 -11.15 -7.96 9.55
CA LEU A 22 -11.72 -8.45 10.80
C LEU A 22 -13.06 -7.78 11.13
N ILE A 23 -13.14 -6.45 10.96
CA ILE A 23 -14.38 -5.69 11.16
C ILE A 23 -15.44 -6.15 10.14
N GLY A 24 -15.10 -6.19 8.85
CA GLY A 24 -16.02 -6.64 7.81
C GLY A 24 -16.56 -8.06 8.07
N ALA A 25 -15.70 -9.00 8.42
CA ALA A 25 -16.08 -10.37 8.75
C ALA A 25 -16.99 -10.45 9.99
N SER A 26 -16.68 -9.67 11.03
CA SER A 26 -17.48 -9.62 12.26
C SER A 26 -18.88 -9.06 12.01
N PHE A 27 -18.99 -8.00 11.19
CA PHE A 27 -20.29 -7.43 10.80
C PHE A 27 -21.10 -8.39 9.94
N VAL A 28 -20.48 -9.10 8.99
CA VAL A 28 -21.16 -10.14 8.20
C VAL A 28 -21.69 -11.25 9.11
N ALA A 29 -20.91 -11.68 10.10
CA ALA A 29 -21.34 -12.69 11.07
C ALA A 29 -22.54 -12.20 11.91
N LEU A 30 -22.48 -10.97 12.43
CA LEU A 30 -23.58 -10.35 13.19
C LEU A 30 -24.87 -10.25 12.37
N VAL A 31 -24.77 -9.83 11.11
CA VAL A 31 -25.92 -9.72 10.20
C VAL A 31 -26.53 -11.08 9.90
N ASN A 32 -25.71 -12.14 9.84
CA ASN A 32 -26.22 -13.50 9.64
C ASN A 32 -26.93 -14.08 10.87
N VAL A 33 -26.67 -13.57 12.08
CA VAL A 33 -27.32 -14.02 13.33
C VAL A 33 -28.52 -13.15 13.70
N GLY A 34 -28.45 -11.84 13.45
CA GLY A 34 -29.41 -10.86 13.98
C GLY A 34 -30.32 -10.19 12.96
N VAL A 35 -30.17 -10.45 11.65
CA VAL A 35 -30.99 -9.81 10.61
C VAL A 35 -31.65 -10.87 9.73
N GLU A 36 -32.97 -10.89 9.74
CA GLU A 36 -33.79 -11.76 8.88
C GLU A 36 -34.55 -10.95 7.82
N GLY A 37 -34.92 -11.61 6.73
CA GLY A 37 -35.79 -11.04 5.69
C GLY A 37 -35.10 -10.05 4.74
N VAL A 38 -35.90 -9.14 4.16
CA VAL A 38 -35.56 -8.30 3.00
C VAL A 38 -34.41 -7.31 3.27
N MET A 39 -34.09 -7.04 4.54
CA MET A 39 -33.01 -6.12 4.93
C MET A 39 -31.62 -6.78 4.94
N ARG A 40 -31.53 -8.11 4.92
CA ARG A 40 -30.24 -8.82 4.97
C ARG A 40 -29.38 -8.63 3.71
N PRO A 41 -29.90 -8.75 2.46
CA PRO A 41 -29.12 -8.52 1.24
C PRO A 41 -28.52 -7.10 1.13
N PRO A 42 -29.26 -6.00 1.35
CA PRO A 42 -28.69 -4.65 1.21
C PRO A 42 -27.63 -4.35 2.27
N ILE A 43 -27.76 -4.87 3.49
CA ILE A 43 -26.75 -4.69 4.55
C ILE A 43 -25.46 -5.43 4.22
N LEU A 44 -25.54 -6.69 3.76
CA LEU A 44 -24.35 -7.43 3.33
C LEU A 44 -23.67 -6.77 2.13
N ALA A 45 -24.44 -6.27 1.17
CA ALA A 45 -23.91 -5.53 0.04
C ALA A 45 -23.18 -4.25 0.48
N PHE A 46 -23.75 -3.51 1.43
CA PHE A 46 -23.12 -2.32 2.00
C PHE A 46 -21.78 -2.66 2.68
N ILE A 47 -21.73 -3.69 3.52
CA ILE A 47 -20.50 -4.12 4.21
C ILE A 47 -19.44 -4.57 3.21
N ALA A 48 -19.82 -5.36 2.21
CA ALA A 48 -18.91 -5.81 1.17
C ALA A 48 -18.34 -4.62 0.38
N LEU A 49 -19.20 -3.68 -0.02
CA LEU A 49 -18.79 -2.47 -0.74
C LEU A 49 -17.83 -1.61 0.09
N THR A 50 -18.15 -1.35 1.36
CA THR A 50 -17.27 -0.56 2.23
C THR A 50 -15.92 -1.23 2.43
N THR A 51 -15.91 -2.55 2.66
CA THR A 51 -14.68 -3.33 2.82
C THR A 51 -13.80 -3.23 1.57
N VAL A 52 -14.38 -3.40 0.38
CA VAL A 52 -13.67 -3.29 -0.90
C VAL A 52 -13.14 -1.88 -1.12
N VAL A 53 -13.93 -0.84 -0.83
CA VAL A 53 -13.50 0.57 -0.99
C VAL A 53 -12.34 0.90 -0.06
N LEU A 54 -12.40 0.47 1.21
CA LEU A 54 -11.32 0.70 2.18
C LEU A 54 -10.02 -0.02 1.78
N LEU A 55 -10.12 -1.28 1.34
CA LEU A 55 -8.97 -2.04 0.83
C LEU A 55 -8.39 -1.41 -0.44
N ALA A 56 -9.24 -0.98 -1.37
CA ALA A 56 -8.81 -0.30 -2.59
C ALA A 56 -8.12 1.02 -2.30
N TRP A 57 -8.62 1.79 -1.33
CA TRP A 57 -8.01 3.06 -0.90
C TRP A 57 -6.61 2.85 -0.30
N ASN A 58 -6.46 1.85 0.59
CA ASN A 58 -5.17 1.46 1.15
C ASN A 58 -4.22 0.95 0.05
N GLY A 59 -4.70 0.10 -0.86
CA GLY A 59 -3.92 -0.33 -2.03
C GLY A 59 -3.44 0.83 -2.89
N LEU A 60 -4.29 1.84 -3.11
CA LEU A 60 -3.95 3.04 -3.87
C LEU A 60 -2.90 3.91 -3.15
N SER A 61 -2.97 4.03 -1.82
CA SER A 61 -1.97 4.78 -1.03
C SER A 61 -0.58 4.15 -1.18
N VAL A 62 -0.51 2.82 -1.08
CA VAL A 62 0.71 2.02 -1.26
C VAL A 62 1.20 2.11 -2.70
N TYR A 63 0.32 2.02 -3.68
CA TYR A 63 0.69 2.14 -5.10
C TYR A 63 1.28 3.52 -5.44
N ARG A 64 0.66 4.60 -4.93
CA ARG A 64 1.20 5.96 -5.11
C ARG A 64 2.59 6.11 -4.48
N ARG A 65 2.79 5.53 -3.30
CA ARG A 65 4.10 5.49 -2.62
C ARG A 65 5.12 4.71 -3.45
N TYR A 66 4.77 3.50 -3.92
CA TYR A 66 5.60 2.69 -4.79
C TYR A 66 6.04 3.47 -6.04
N ARG A 67 5.10 4.18 -6.69
CA ARG A 67 5.40 4.99 -7.87
C ARG A 67 6.41 6.10 -7.59
N ARG A 68 6.29 6.79 -6.45
CA ARG A 68 7.25 7.83 -6.01
C ARG A 68 8.64 7.26 -5.72
N LEU A 69 8.70 6.15 -5.00
CA LEU A 69 9.97 5.46 -4.74
C LEU A 69 10.64 5.02 -6.03
N ARG A 70 9.86 4.55 -7.01
CA ARG A 70 10.37 4.12 -8.32
C ARG A 70 10.92 5.28 -9.15
N SER A 71 10.42 6.50 -8.96
CA SER A 71 10.98 7.71 -9.56
C SER A 71 12.12 8.32 -8.74
N GLY A 72 12.65 7.61 -7.73
CA GLY A 72 13.74 8.10 -6.87
C GLY A 72 13.33 9.18 -5.87
N HIS A 73 12.03 9.40 -5.66
CA HIS A 73 11.52 10.39 -4.72
C HIS A 73 11.11 9.75 -3.40
N CYS A 74 11.07 10.55 -2.34
CA CYS A 74 10.61 10.10 -1.03
C CYS A 74 9.19 9.52 -1.08
N GLY A 75 9.00 8.37 -0.43
CA GLY A 75 7.70 7.70 -0.32
C GLY A 75 6.70 8.41 0.63
N ASN A 76 7.14 9.44 1.36
CA ASN A 76 6.27 10.23 2.21
C ASN A 76 5.45 11.22 1.36
N GLN A 77 4.14 11.30 1.60
CA GLN A 77 3.26 12.16 0.79
C GLN A 77 3.61 13.65 0.91
N PHE A 78 4.06 14.06 2.10
CA PHE A 78 4.42 15.43 2.46
C PHE A 78 5.89 15.77 2.25
N CYS A 79 6.70 14.86 1.69
CA CYS A 79 8.11 15.09 1.46
C CYS A 79 8.41 15.05 -0.04
N HIS A 80 9.13 16.06 -0.51
CA HIS A 80 9.57 16.20 -1.90
C HIS A 80 11.07 15.89 -2.09
N GLY A 81 11.74 15.38 -1.05
CA GLY A 81 13.15 15.01 -1.11
C GLY A 81 13.42 13.82 -2.02
N LEU A 82 14.69 13.69 -2.44
CA LEU A 82 15.18 12.61 -3.28
C LEU A 82 15.81 11.51 -2.44
N LEU A 83 15.76 10.29 -2.98
CA LEU A 83 16.38 9.13 -2.37
C LEU A 83 17.83 9.03 -2.82
N THR A 84 18.73 8.94 -1.84
CA THR A 84 20.16 8.80 -2.05
C THR A 84 20.69 7.55 -1.35
N SER A 85 21.75 6.97 -1.91
CA SER A 85 22.52 5.93 -1.23
C SER A 85 23.52 6.57 -0.29
N SER A 86 23.70 6.00 0.91
CA SER A 86 24.75 6.40 1.86
C SER A 86 25.60 5.18 2.23
N PRO A 87 26.92 5.33 2.44
CA PRO A 87 27.78 4.24 2.93
C PRO A 87 27.37 3.73 4.33
N ASP A 88 26.64 4.53 5.10
CA ASP A 88 26.21 4.20 6.46
C ASP A 88 24.99 3.25 6.51
N ILE A 89 24.35 2.99 5.38
CA ILE A 89 23.17 2.13 5.29
C ILE A 89 23.39 0.94 4.36
N PRO A 90 22.72 -0.20 4.61
CA PRO A 90 22.76 -1.36 3.72
C PRO A 90 22.41 -1.01 2.26
N ALA A 91 23.12 -1.61 1.29
CA ALA A 91 22.97 -1.32 -0.15
C ALA A 91 21.55 -1.56 -0.73
N HIS A 92 20.69 -2.31 -0.02
CA HIS A 92 19.30 -2.53 -0.40
C HIS A 92 18.35 -1.43 0.10
N LEU A 93 18.87 -0.41 0.78
CA LEU A 93 18.12 0.72 1.34
C LEU A 93 18.60 2.05 0.75
N LEU A 94 17.69 3.00 0.69
CA LEU A 94 17.93 4.39 0.29
C LEU A 94 17.44 5.31 1.39
N ILE A 95 18.12 6.43 1.61
CA ILE A 95 17.71 7.44 2.57
C ILE A 95 17.20 8.68 1.83
N CYS A 96 16.11 9.26 2.31
CA CYS A 96 15.66 10.56 1.83
C CYS A 96 16.61 11.65 2.33
N ASP A 97 17.13 12.48 1.43
CA ASP A 97 18.00 13.61 1.75
C ASP A 97 17.35 14.63 2.69
N HIS A 98 16.04 14.84 2.56
CA HIS A 98 15.32 15.89 3.27
C HIS A 98 14.78 15.43 4.62
N CYS A 99 14.04 14.32 4.66
CA CYS A 99 13.40 13.84 5.90
C CYS A 99 14.16 12.72 6.59
N ARG A 100 15.34 12.32 6.06
CA ARG A 100 16.22 11.25 6.59
C ARG A 100 15.54 9.89 6.82
N ARG A 101 14.35 9.68 6.25
CA ARG A 101 13.66 8.38 6.31
C ARG A 101 14.30 7.40 5.35
N VAL A 102 14.41 6.17 5.80
CA VAL A 102 14.95 5.06 5.03
C VAL A 102 13.82 4.34 4.30
N TRP A 103 14.07 3.99 3.04
CA TRP A 103 13.15 3.30 2.14
C TRP A 103 13.86 2.15 1.43
N PRO A 104 13.16 1.07 1.06
CA PRO A 104 13.78 -0.03 0.32
C PRO A 104 14.09 0.38 -1.11
N LYS A 105 15.25 -0.04 -1.61
CA LYS A 105 15.60 0.07 -3.04
C LYS A 105 14.69 -0.87 -3.82
N LEU A 106 13.85 -0.30 -4.68
CA LEU A 106 13.07 -1.07 -5.63
C LEU A 106 14.02 -1.59 -6.72
N ALA A 107 13.95 -2.88 -7.05
CA ALA A 107 14.74 -3.42 -8.15
C ALA A 107 14.50 -2.57 -9.41
N GLU A 108 15.59 -2.10 -10.01
CA GLU A 108 15.53 -1.34 -11.26
C GLU A 108 14.76 -2.17 -12.30
N PRO A 109 13.82 -1.58 -13.05
CA PRO A 109 13.41 -2.21 -14.30
C PRO A 109 14.66 -2.33 -15.16
N GLU A 110 14.88 -3.53 -15.70
CA GLU A 110 15.94 -3.82 -16.67
C GLU A 110 16.08 -2.65 -17.64
N PRO A 111 17.30 -2.10 -17.84
CA PRO A 111 17.48 -0.94 -18.69
C PRO A 111 16.92 -1.25 -20.07
N GLN A 112 15.94 -0.46 -20.52
CA GLN A 112 15.49 -0.51 -21.90
C GLN A 112 16.73 -0.32 -22.78
N PRO A 113 17.00 -1.22 -23.73
CA PRO A 113 18.11 -1.04 -24.65
C PRO A 113 17.91 0.32 -25.33
N ALA A 114 18.92 1.18 -25.25
CA ALA A 114 18.92 2.47 -25.92
C ALA A 114 18.58 2.23 -27.42
N PRO A 115 17.72 3.06 -28.04
CA PRO A 115 17.48 2.95 -29.47
C PRO A 115 18.83 3.10 -30.18
N ALA A 116 19.22 2.05 -30.90
CA ALA A 116 20.39 2.07 -31.73
C ALA A 116 20.05 2.82 -33.04
N GLY A 117 20.78 3.89 -33.31
CA GLY A 117 20.80 4.57 -34.62
C GLY A 117 20.02 5.86 -34.68
#